data_AF-A0A7T8HMD4-F1
#
_entry.id   AF-A0A7T8HMD4-F1
#
_cell.length_a   1.000
_cell.length_b   1.000
_cell.length_c   1.000
_cell.angle_alpha   90.00
_cell.angle_beta   90.00
_cell.angle_gamma   90.00
#
_symmetry.space_group_name_H-M   'P 1'
#
loop_
_entity.id
_entity.type
_entity.pdbx_description
1 polymer ?
#
loop_
_entity_poly.entity_id
_entity_poly.type
_entity_poly.pdbx_seq_one_letter_code
_entity_poly.pdbx_strand_id
1 'polypeptide(L)'
;MHRVHPDPGTLAKYQKYEHQSRTRCTSLNNPESLRPDIDKFLDDVNFTNAILTYSPSQIALASIIHAASKNGQNMDSYVLDVLFGSNDEKLMTLVESVKNIRLMVKNIEPCPPLATIKPISEKLEKCRNQENNPDSQA
;
A
#
# COMPACT_ATOMS: atom_id res chain seq x y z
N MET A 1 33.96 -39.00 1.35
CA MET A 1 32.95 -37.92 1.38
C MET A 1 31.60 -38.52 1.00
N HIS A 2 30.82 -38.97 1.98
CA HIS A 2 29.50 -39.57 1.75
C HIS A 2 28.49 -38.45 1.45
N ARG A 3 27.89 -38.47 0.25
CA ARG A 3 26.69 -37.68 -0.04
C ARG A 3 25.54 -38.30 0.73
N VAL A 4 25.07 -37.60 1.76
CA VAL A 4 23.86 -37.96 2.49
C VAL A 4 22.69 -37.73 1.53
N HIS A 5 22.12 -38.82 1.01
CA HIS A 5 20.84 -38.78 0.31
C HIS A 5 19.76 -38.36 1.33
N PRO A 6 19.00 -37.28 1.08
CA PRO A 6 17.94 -36.88 2.00
C PRO A 6 16.82 -37.92 1.98
N ASP A 7 16.41 -38.33 3.18
CA ASP A 7 15.31 -39.26 3.43
C ASP A 7 14.00 -38.77 2.78
N PRO A 8 13.17 -39.65 2.18
CA PRO A 8 11.92 -39.28 1.52
C PRO A 8 10.95 -38.50 2.40
N GLY A 9 10.97 -38.69 3.74
CA GLY A 9 10.18 -37.90 4.67
C GLY A 9 10.64 -36.44 4.80
N THR A 10 11.91 -36.18 4.52
CA THR A 10 12.49 -34.83 4.52
C THR A 10 12.11 -34.07 3.25
N LEU A 11 12.10 -34.73 2.09
CA LEU A 11 11.68 -34.16 0.81
C LEU A 11 10.18 -33.80 0.81
N ALA A 12 9.34 -34.64 1.40
CA ALA A 12 7.91 -34.37 1.60
C ALA A 12 7.67 -33.17 2.54
N LYS A 13 8.52 -32.99 3.56
CA LYS A 13 8.52 -31.79 4.40
C LYS A 13 8.87 -30.55 3.60
N TYR A 14 9.95 -30.57 2.81
CA TYR A 14 10.35 -29.42 1.98
C TYR A 14 9.28 -29.04 0.96
N GLN A 15 8.65 -30.01 0.28
CA GLN A 15 7.52 -29.75 -0.62
C GLN A 15 6.30 -29.17 0.12
N LYS A 16 6.02 -29.64 1.34
CA LYS A 16 4.97 -29.08 2.21
C LYS A 16 5.30 -27.65 2.64
N TYR A 17 6.56 -27.32 2.93
CA TYR A 17 7.00 -25.96 3.28
C TYR A 17 6.99 -25.00 2.09
N GLU A 18 7.37 -25.46 0.88
CA GLU A 18 7.28 -24.68 -0.36
C GLU A 18 5.82 -24.48 -0.82
N HIS A 19 4.92 -25.45 -0.55
CA HIS A 19 3.49 -25.21 -0.65
C HIS A 19 3.04 -24.21 0.42
N GLN A 20 3.46 -24.35 1.68
CA GLN A 20 3.00 -23.47 2.75
C GLN A 20 3.42 -21.98 2.58
N SER A 21 4.45 -21.68 1.78
CA SER A 21 4.81 -20.30 1.40
C SER A 21 4.01 -19.78 0.19
N ARG A 22 3.58 -20.64 -0.74
CA ARG A 22 2.64 -20.29 -1.83
C ARG A 22 1.18 -20.28 -1.40
N THR A 23 0.82 -21.05 -0.37
CA THR A 23 -0.56 -21.45 -0.04
C THR A 23 -1.05 -20.78 1.25
N ARG A 24 -0.86 -19.46 1.36
CA ARG A 24 -1.60 -18.63 2.33
C ARG A 24 -2.39 -17.52 1.64
N CYS A 25 -2.80 -17.73 0.40
CA CYS A 25 -3.82 -16.95 -0.32
C CYS A 25 -4.37 -17.80 -1.49
N THR A 26 -4.96 -18.97 -1.20
CA THR A 26 -5.62 -19.79 -2.26
C THR A 26 -6.83 -19.10 -2.88
N SER A 27 -7.29 -18.00 -2.29
CA SER A 27 -8.44 -17.20 -2.74
C SER A 27 -8.08 -16.19 -3.85
N LEU A 28 -6.80 -15.95 -4.11
CA LEU A 28 -6.32 -15.02 -5.14
C LEU A 28 -5.98 -15.80 -6.41
N ASN A 29 -6.89 -15.79 -7.39
CA ASN A 29 -6.69 -16.49 -8.66
C ASN A 29 -5.44 -16.01 -9.43
N ASN A 30 -5.06 -14.74 -9.29
CA ASN A 30 -3.84 -14.19 -9.89
C ASN A 30 -3.35 -12.94 -9.11
N PRO A 31 -2.31 -13.03 -8.28
CA PRO A 31 -1.82 -11.87 -7.54
C PRO A 31 -1.16 -10.81 -8.44
N GLU A 32 -0.59 -11.20 -9.59
CA GLU A 32 0.03 -10.24 -10.51
C GLU A 32 -0.99 -9.33 -11.19
N SER A 33 -2.26 -9.76 -11.31
CA SER A 33 -3.29 -8.90 -11.89
C SER A 33 -3.67 -7.71 -11.00
N LEU A 34 -3.35 -7.77 -9.69
CA LEU A 34 -3.59 -6.66 -8.76
C LEU A 34 -2.52 -5.57 -8.85
N ARG A 35 -1.34 -5.90 -9.40
CA ARG A 35 -0.17 -5.02 -9.40
C ARG A 35 -0.42 -3.64 -10.03
N PRO A 36 -1.09 -3.51 -11.19
CA PRO A 36 -1.38 -2.19 -11.77
C PRO A 36 -2.26 -1.33 -10.86
N ASP A 37 -3.22 -1.94 -10.16
CA ASP A 37 -4.11 -1.23 -9.24
C ASP A 37 -3.41 -0.85 -7.93
N ILE A 38 -2.49 -1.70 -7.47
CA ILE A 38 -1.62 -1.40 -6.32
C ILE A 38 -0.71 -0.22 -6.64
N ASP A 39 0.02 -0.26 -7.76
CA ASP A 39 0.95 0.79 -8.18
C ASP A 39 0.21 2.13 -8.33
N LYS A 40 -0.95 2.12 -9.01
CA LYS A 40 -1.80 3.31 -9.12
C LYS A 40 -2.22 3.85 -7.75
N PHE A 41 -2.62 2.99 -6.82
CA PHE A 41 -3.02 3.44 -5.49
C PHE A 41 -1.85 4.04 -4.72
N LEU A 42 -0.64 3.48 -4.84
CA LEU A 42 0.57 4.03 -4.22
C LEU A 42 0.95 5.39 -4.82
N ASP A 43 0.79 5.55 -6.12
CA ASP A 43 0.95 6.86 -6.78
C ASP A 43 -0.05 7.88 -6.25
N ASP A 44 -1.33 7.49 -6.14
CA ASP A 44 -2.38 8.36 -5.59
C ASP A 44 -2.08 8.73 -4.12
N VAL A 45 -1.54 7.81 -3.31
CA VAL A 45 -1.14 8.06 -1.92
C VAL A 45 -0.12 9.20 -1.79
N ASN A 46 0.79 9.37 -2.77
CA ASN A 46 1.79 10.46 -2.75
C ASN A 46 1.17 11.86 -2.82
N PHE A 47 -0.09 11.98 -3.27
CA PHE A 47 -0.84 13.23 -3.29
C PHE A 47 -1.66 13.46 -2.01
N THR A 48 -1.37 12.71 -0.94
CA THR A 48 -2.06 12.80 0.34
C THR A 48 -1.07 12.89 1.50
N ASN A 49 -1.58 13.28 2.69
CA ASN A 49 -0.80 13.26 3.93
C ASN A 49 -0.63 11.85 4.53
N ALA A 50 -1.10 10.80 3.86
CA ALA A 50 -1.02 9.44 4.41
C ALA A 50 0.44 9.00 4.65
N ILE A 51 1.37 9.40 3.77
CA ILE A 51 2.82 9.09 3.92
C ILE A 51 3.45 9.71 5.17
N LEU A 52 2.85 10.78 5.71
CA LEU A 52 3.30 11.45 6.93
C LEU A 52 2.62 10.89 8.18
N THR A 53 1.49 10.19 8.01
CA THR A 53 0.60 9.79 9.11
C THR A 53 0.64 8.30 9.41
N TYR A 54 0.90 7.46 8.39
CA TYR A 54 0.83 6.01 8.49
C TYR A 54 2.15 5.35 8.11
N SER A 55 2.40 4.18 8.69
CA SER A 55 3.59 3.38 8.35
C SER A 55 3.50 2.82 6.92
N PRO A 56 4.65 2.57 6.25
CA PRO A 56 4.68 1.96 4.92
C PRO A 56 3.91 0.63 4.84
N SER A 57 3.95 -0.18 5.91
CA SER A 57 3.21 -1.45 5.98
C SER A 57 1.69 -1.26 5.98
N GLN A 58 1.17 -0.22 6.63
CA GLN A 58 -0.26 0.10 6.63
C GLN A 58 -0.72 0.60 5.25
N ILE A 59 0.11 1.41 4.60
CA ILE A 59 -0.14 1.92 3.24
C ILE A 59 -0.14 0.77 2.23
N ALA A 60 0.85 -0.13 2.31
CA ALA A 60 0.93 -1.32 1.46
C ALA A 60 -0.27 -2.26 1.69
N LEU A 61 -0.72 -2.44 2.94
CA LEU A 61 -1.90 -3.23 3.22
C LEU A 61 -3.17 -2.58 2.61
N ALA A 62 -3.31 -1.27 2.75
CA ALA A 62 -4.43 -0.53 2.18
C ALA A 62 -4.46 -0.60 0.65
N SER A 63 -3.31 -0.57 -0.02
CA SER A 63 -3.23 -0.70 -1.48
C SER A 63 -3.62 -2.10 -1.96
N ILE A 64 -3.17 -3.16 -1.29
CA ILE A 64 -3.55 -4.54 -1.60
C ILE A 64 -5.06 -4.74 -1.40
N ILE A 65 -5.61 -4.30 -0.27
CA ILE A 65 -7.04 -4.38 0.03
C ILE A 65 -7.86 -3.58 -1.00
N HIS A 66 -7.39 -2.39 -1.37
CA HIS A 66 -8.04 -1.57 -2.38
C HIS A 66 -8.06 -2.26 -3.75
N ALA A 67 -6.93 -2.78 -4.21
CA ALA A 67 -6.81 -3.48 -5.49
C ALA A 67 -7.68 -4.75 -5.54
N ALA A 68 -7.66 -5.55 -4.47
CA ALA A 68 -8.50 -6.73 -4.36
C ALA A 68 -10.00 -6.38 -4.42
N SER A 69 -10.41 -5.37 -3.65
CA SER A 69 -11.79 -4.86 -3.64
C SER A 69 -12.23 -4.36 -5.03
N LYS A 70 -11.35 -3.68 -5.76
CA LYS A 70 -11.60 -3.19 -7.12
C LYS A 70 -11.75 -4.33 -8.14
N ASN A 71 -11.04 -5.44 -7.95
CA ASN A 71 -11.12 -6.64 -8.78
C ASN A 71 -12.25 -7.61 -8.37
N GLY A 72 -13.16 -7.18 -7.48
CA GLY A 72 -14.27 -8.01 -7.00
C GLY A 72 -13.84 -9.16 -6.09
N GLN A 73 -12.60 -9.15 -5.61
CA GLN A 73 -12.07 -10.12 -4.67
C GLN A 73 -12.25 -9.58 -3.25
N ASN A 74 -13.17 -10.18 -2.49
CA ASN A 74 -13.37 -9.81 -1.09
C ASN A 74 -12.25 -10.44 -0.23
N MET A 75 -11.15 -9.72 -0.09
CA MET A 75 -10.02 -10.09 0.76
C MET A 75 -10.14 -9.57 2.19
N ASP A 76 -11.16 -8.75 2.51
CA ASP A 76 -11.27 -8.11 3.82
C ASP A 76 -11.35 -9.17 4.93
N SER A 77 -12.22 -10.18 4.81
CA SER A 77 -12.28 -11.27 5.80
C SER A 77 -10.98 -12.06 5.85
N TYR A 78 -10.38 -12.38 4.69
CA TYR A 78 -9.19 -13.23 4.62
C TYR A 78 -7.95 -12.59 5.25
N VAL A 79 -7.71 -11.32 4.94
CA VAL A 79 -6.55 -10.56 5.42
C VAL A 79 -6.67 -10.29 6.91
N LEU A 80 -7.88 -9.99 7.39
CA LEU A 80 -8.14 -9.73 8.81
C LEU A 80 -8.07 -11.02 9.65
N ASP A 81 -8.62 -12.14 9.15
CA ASP A 81 -8.62 -13.43 9.86
C ASP A 81 -7.22 -14.07 9.91
N VAL A 82 -6.44 -14.00 8.82
CA VAL A 82 -5.13 -14.67 8.72
C VAL A 82 -4.00 -13.86 9.37
N LEU A 83 -4.02 -12.53 9.30
CA LEU A 83 -2.93 -11.71 9.82
C LEU A 83 -3.03 -11.43 11.32
N PHE A 84 -4.22 -11.46 11.93
CA PHE A 84 -4.42 -10.88 13.28
C PHE A 84 -4.93 -11.80 14.37
N GLY A 85 -5.27 -13.06 14.06
CA GLY A 85 -5.57 -14.14 15.01
C GLY A 85 -6.05 -13.68 16.41
N SER A 86 -7.37 -13.58 16.61
CA SER A 86 -8.04 -13.34 17.90
C SER A 86 -7.63 -12.08 18.71
N ASN A 87 -6.78 -11.19 18.20
CA ASN A 87 -6.41 -9.94 18.89
C ASN A 87 -7.22 -8.74 18.37
N ASP A 88 -8.48 -8.68 18.83
CA ASP A 88 -9.53 -7.83 18.26
C ASP A 88 -9.26 -6.32 18.36
N GLU A 89 -8.59 -5.84 19.42
CA GLU A 89 -8.36 -4.40 19.61
C GLU A 89 -7.37 -3.82 18.59
N LYS A 90 -6.22 -4.48 18.40
CA LYS A 90 -5.21 -4.04 17.42
C LYS A 90 -5.72 -4.17 15.99
N LEU A 91 -6.57 -5.16 15.75
CA LEU A 91 -7.25 -5.36 14.48
C LEU A 91 -8.14 -4.17 14.14
N MET A 92 -8.95 -3.71 15.09
CA MET A 92 -9.82 -2.54 14.89
C MET A 92 -9.04 -1.28 14.51
N THR A 93 -7.96 -0.96 15.23
CA THR A 93 -7.13 0.21 14.93
C THR A 93 -6.52 0.14 13.52
N LEU A 94 -6.12 -1.06 13.08
CA LEU A 94 -5.57 -1.24 11.74
C LEU A 94 -6.64 -1.13 10.66
N VAL A 95 -7.81 -1.74 10.86
CA VAL A 95 -8.95 -1.62 9.94
C VAL A 95 -9.34 -0.17 9.76
N GLU A 96 -9.37 0.59 10.86
CA GLU A 96 -9.61 2.03 10.83
C GLU A 96 -8.52 2.78 10.06
N SER A 97 -7.25 2.44 10.30
CA SER A 97 -6.11 3.03 9.56
C SER A 97 -6.25 2.79 8.05
N VAL A 98 -6.52 1.56 7.64
CA VAL A 98 -6.71 1.19 6.22
C VAL A 98 -7.90 1.95 5.62
N LYS A 99 -9.02 2.03 6.34
CA LYS A 99 -10.21 2.77 5.90
C LYS A 99 -9.88 4.25 5.70
N ASN A 100 -9.16 4.87 6.64
CA ASN A 100 -8.79 6.28 6.57
C ASN A 100 -7.82 6.55 5.41
N ILE A 101 -6.83 5.70 5.17
CA ILE A 101 -5.93 5.82 4.00
C ILE A 101 -6.75 5.78 2.69
N ARG A 102 -7.68 4.83 2.57
CA ARG A 102 -8.56 4.72 1.38
C ARG A 102 -9.44 5.95 1.20
N LEU A 103 -9.93 6.54 2.29
CA LEU A 103 -10.72 7.77 2.24
C LEU A 103 -9.87 8.99 1.82
N MET A 104 -8.64 9.10 2.31
CA MET A 104 -7.71 10.16 1.88
C MET A 104 -7.46 10.11 0.38
N VAL A 105 -7.17 8.91 -0.16
CA VAL A 105 -6.97 8.71 -1.60
C VAL A 105 -8.25 9.02 -2.40
N LYS A 106 -9.42 8.59 -1.91
CA LYS A 106 -10.70 8.88 -2.58
C LYS A 106 -11.01 10.38 -2.63
N ASN A 107 -10.57 11.13 -1.63
CA ASN A 107 -10.83 12.57 -1.49
C ASN A 107 -9.74 13.45 -2.10
N ILE A 108 -8.81 12.89 -2.88
CA ILE A 108 -7.85 13.69 -3.65
C ILE A 108 -8.65 14.61 -4.58
N GLU A 109 -8.48 15.90 -4.39
CA GLU A 109 -9.08 16.89 -5.26
C GLU A 109 -8.38 16.85 -6.63
N PRO A 110 -9.13 17.02 -7.73
CA PRO A 110 -8.52 17.19 -9.05
C PRO A 110 -7.53 18.35 -9.05
N CYS A 111 -6.52 18.26 -9.91
CA CYS A 111 -5.56 19.35 -10.10
C CYS A 111 -6.31 20.68 -10.32
N PRO A 112 -6.06 21.72 -9.49
CA PRO A 112 -6.78 22.98 -9.60
C PRO A 112 -6.62 23.60 -11.00
N PRO A 113 -7.64 24.30 -11.52
CA PRO A 113 -7.52 25.00 -12.80
C PRO A 113 -6.39 26.03 -12.79
N LEU A 114 -5.79 26.29 -13.95
CA LEU A 114 -4.76 27.33 -14.11
C LEU A 114 -5.24 28.71 -13.63
N ALA A 115 -6.53 29.00 -13.74
CA ALA A 115 -7.13 30.24 -13.23
C ALA A 115 -6.97 30.40 -11.71
N THR A 116 -6.91 29.28 -10.97
CA THR A 116 -6.65 29.25 -9.52
C THR A 116 -5.15 29.25 -9.22
N ILE A 117 -4.35 28.53 -10.01
CA ILE A 117 -2.90 28.39 -9.79
C ILE A 117 -2.16 29.70 -10.07
N LYS A 118 -2.47 30.39 -11.18
CA LYS A 118 -1.80 31.63 -11.60
C LYS A 118 -1.74 32.71 -10.51
N PRO A 119 -2.86 33.14 -9.90
CA PRO A 119 -2.81 34.19 -8.88
C PRO A 119 -2.06 33.76 -7.61
N ILE A 120 -2.04 32.46 -7.28
CA ILE A 120 -1.25 31.94 -6.15
C ILE A 120 0.25 32.03 -6.48
N SER A 121 0.64 31.64 -7.70
CA SER A 121 2.02 31.75 -8.19
C SER A 121 2.49 33.20 -8.21
N GLU A 122 1.67 34.13 -8.71
CA GLU A 122 2.00 35.56 -8.74
C GLU A 122 2.14 36.16 -7.33
N LYS A 123 1.34 35.70 -6.37
CA LYS A 123 1.50 36.10 -4.96
C LYS A 123 2.78 35.52 -4.36
N LEU A 124 3.08 34.25 -4.65
CA LEU A 124 4.29 33.58 -4.19
C LEU A 124 5.56 34.31 -4.64
N GLU A 125 5.60 34.78 -5.89
CA GLU A 125 6.73 35.58 -6.40
C GLU A 125 7.00 36.85 -5.58
N LYS A 126 5.96 37.45 -5.00
CA LYS A 126 6.06 38.69 -4.22
C LYS A 126 6.43 38.45 -2.76
N CYS A 127 6.11 37.29 -2.20
CA CYS A 127 6.32 36.98 -0.79
C CYS A 127 7.36 35.89 -0.51
N ARG A 128 7.92 35.25 -1.55
CA ARG A 128 8.98 34.25 -1.38
C ARG A 128 10.23 34.90 -0.76
N ASN A 129 10.86 34.18 0.16
CA ASN A 129 12.12 34.61 0.77
C ASN A 129 13.25 34.49 -0.27
N GLN A 130 13.87 35.61 -0.62
CA GLN A 130 14.95 35.67 -1.63
C GLN A 130 16.27 35.06 -1.16
N GLU A 131 16.54 35.03 0.15
CA GLU A 131 17.76 34.48 0.72
C GLU A 131 17.83 32.95 0.59
N ASN A 132 16.67 32.29 0.59
CA ASN A 132 16.53 30.84 0.44
C ASN A 132 15.97 30.45 -0.95
N ASN A 133 16.00 31.36 -1.91
CA ASN A 133 15.46 31.11 -3.23
C ASN A 133 16.45 30.22 -4.03
N PRO A 134 16.06 28.98 -4.41
CA PRO A 134 16.94 28.07 -5.13
C PRO A 134 17.28 28.56 -6.56
N ASP A 135 16.53 29.53 -7.09
CA ASP A 135 16.81 30.17 -8.38
C ASP A 135 17.72 31.41 -8.25
N SER A 136 17.99 31.89 -7.03
CA SER A 136 19.00 32.92 -6.81
C SER A 136 20.36 32.27 -7.09
N GLN A 137 21.00 32.66 -8.19
CA GLN A 137 22.39 32.27 -8.45
C GLN A 137 23.21 32.64 -7.22
N ALA A 138 23.91 31.66 -6.65
CA ALA A 138 24.93 31.89 -5.64
C ALA A 138 26.02 32.84 -6.16
#